data_AF-A0A3Z8SZM8-F1
#
_entry.id   AF-A0A3Z8SZM8-F1
#
_cell.length_a   1.000
_cell.length_b   1.000
_cell.length_c   1.000
_cell.angle_alpha   90.00
_cell.angle_beta   90.00
_cell.angle_gamma   90.00
#
_symmetry.space_group_name_H-M   'P 1'
#
loop_
_entity.id
_entity.type
_entity.pdbx_description
1 polymer ?
#
loop_
_entity_poly.entity_id
_entity_poly.type
_entity_poly.pdbx_seq_one_letter_code
_entity_poly.pdbx_strand_id
1 'polypeptide(L)'
;MSERNYEAIGRCVILRKRIEENLCALRKIKSEIVSADSPFLSGEELNGAYSLVLSIETNVNRCRELLDSTIKLVDEHNQYAVAAGLGAICIRPEGEAF
;
A
#
# COMPACT_ATOMS: atom_id res chain seq x y z
N MET A 1 11.06 11.91 34.77
CA MET A 1 9.89 11.77 33.87
C MET A 1 10.35 12.21 32.50
N SER A 2 10.30 11.35 31.48
CA SER A 2 10.67 11.77 30.13
C SER A 2 9.60 12.75 29.64
N GLU A 3 10.01 13.93 29.26
CA GLU A 3 9.14 14.92 28.66
C GLU A 3 8.56 14.30 27.37
N ARG A 4 7.23 14.18 27.29
CA ARG A 4 6.59 13.63 26.10
C ARG A 4 6.84 14.61 24.96
N ASN A 5 7.53 14.15 23.91
CA ASN A 5 7.74 14.96 22.72
C ASN A 5 6.43 15.00 21.90
N TYR A 6 5.54 15.93 22.27
CA TYR A 6 4.23 16.09 21.63
C TYR A 6 4.32 16.38 20.13
N GLU A 7 5.40 17.00 19.66
CA GLU A 7 5.64 17.19 18.23
C GLU A 7 5.90 15.85 17.54
N ALA A 8 6.80 15.02 18.10
CA ALA A 8 7.08 13.69 17.56
C ALA A 8 5.82 12.81 17.54
N ILE A 9 5.00 12.88 18.59
CA ILE A 9 3.70 12.18 18.64
C ILE A 9 2.78 12.67 17.50
N GLY A 10 2.64 13.99 17.34
CA GLY A 10 1.81 14.57 16.28
C GLY A 10 2.26 14.15 14.88
N ARG A 11 3.58 14.18 14.62
CA ARG A 11 4.16 13.71 13.34
C ARG A 11 3.85 12.24 13.09
N CYS A 12 4.08 11.37 14.08
CA CYS A 12 3.78 9.93 13.95
C CYS A 12 2.29 9.69 13.65
N VAL A 13 1.36 10.42 14.29
CA VAL A 13 -0.08 10.30 14.02
C VAL A 13 -0.42 10.66 12.57
N ILE A 14 0.12 11.78 12.06
CA ILE A 14 -0.12 12.21 10.68
C ILE A 14 0.46 11.19 9.68
N LEU A 15 1.69 10.72 9.92
CA LEU A 15 2.36 9.75 9.05
C LEU A 15 1.60 8.43 9.01
N ARG A 16 1.12 7.94 10.16
CA ARG A 16 0.31 6.72 10.24
C ARG A 16 -1.00 6.84 9.45
N LYS A 17 -1.67 7.99 9.54
CA LYS A 17 -2.88 8.24 8.74
C LYS A 17 -2.59 8.17 7.24
N ARG A 18 -1.49 8.77 6.78
CA ARG A 18 -1.08 8.72 5.36
C ARG A 18 -0.71 7.30 4.90
N ILE A 19 -0.04 6.53 5.77
CA ILE A 19 0.22 5.10 5.53
C ILE A 19 -1.10 4.36 5.32
N GLU A 20 -2.07 4.55 6.21
CA GLU A 20 -3.39 3.90 6.14
C GLU A 20 -4.16 4.30 4.87
N GLU A 21 -4.09 5.57 4.45
CA GLU A 21 -4.67 6.06 3.20
C GLU A 21 -4.07 5.36 1.97
N ASN A 22 -2.74 5.24 1.89
CA ASN A 22 -2.08 4.52 0.80
C ASN A 22 -2.44 3.03 0.79
N LEU A 23 -2.49 2.39 1.97
CA LEU A 23 -2.89 0.99 2.09
C LEU A 23 -4.35 0.77 1.63
N CYS A 24 -5.24 1.71 1.95
CA CYS A 24 -6.62 1.69 1.47
C CYS A 24 -6.67 1.79 -0.06
N ALA A 25 -5.91 2.71 -0.66
CA ALA A 25 -5.82 2.85 -2.11
C ALA A 25 -5.27 1.58 -2.79
N LEU A 26 -4.22 0.97 -2.24
CA LEU A 26 -3.67 -0.31 -2.74
C LEU A 26 -4.71 -1.44 -2.69
N ARG A 27 -5.49 -1.54 -1.60
CA ARG A 27 -6.58 -2.53 -1.49
C ARG A 27 -7.67 -2.29 -2.53
N LYS A 28 -8.00 -1.02 -2.80
CA LYS A 28 -8.98 -0.66 -3.83
C LYS A 28 -8.53 -1.11 -5.22
N ILE A 29 -7.28 -0.83 -5.58
CA ILE A 29 -6.71 -1.27 -6.86
C ILE A 29 -6.75 -2.79 -6.98
N LYS A 30 -6.34 -3.52 -5.92
CA LYS A 30 -6.44 -4.99 -5.90
C LYS A 30 -7.88 -5.46 -6.15
N SER A 31 -8.86 -4.83 -5.50
CA SER A 31 -10.26 -5.15 -5.70
C SER A 31 -10.72 -4.90 -7.15
N GLU A 32 -10.32 -3.77 -7.74
CA GLU A 32 -10.67 -3.43 -9.14
C GLU A 32 -10.13 -4.46 -10.13
N ILE A 33 -8.88 -4.92 -9.95
CA ILE A 33 -8.28 -5.97 -10.77
C ILE A 33 -9.02 -7.31 -10.59
N VAL A 34 -9.30 -7.71 -9.34
CA VAL A 34 -9.99 -8.98 -9.05
C VAL A 34 -11.43 -8.98 -9.57
N SER A 35 -12.10 -7.83 -9.56
CA SER A 35 -13.47 -7.70 -10.06
C SER A 35 -13.58 -7.59 -11.57
N ALA A 36 -12.48 -7.37 -12.29
CA ALA A 36 -12.51 -7.24 -13.74
C ALA A 36 -12.72 -8.61 -14.40
N ASP A 37 -13.53 -8.65 -15.44
CA ASP A 37 -13.82 -9.88 -16.17
C ASP A 37 -12.54 -10.50 -16.73
N SER A 38 -12.37 -11.80 -16.52
CA SER A 38 -11.26 -12.56 -17.09
C SER A 38 -11.60 -13.07 -18.49
N PRO A 39 -10.65 -13.09 -19.43
CA PRO A 39 -10.90 -13.69 -20.74
C PRO A 39 -11.16 -15.19 -20.59
N PHE A 40 -12.12 -15.70 -21.35
CA PHE A 40 -12.46 -17.13 -21.35
C PHE A 40 -12.88 -17.58 -22.75
N LEU A 41 -12.69 -18.87 -23.01
CA LEU A 41 -13.19 -19.53 -24.22
C LEU A 41 -14.50 -20.24 -23.90
N SER A 42 -15.55 -19.98 -24.69
CA SER A 42 -16.83 -20.68 -24.60
C SER A 42 -17.14 -21.32 -25.94
N GLY A 43 -16.84 -22.62 -26.07
CA GLY A 43 -16.91 -23.33 -27.35
C GLY A 43 -15.87 -22.79 -28.32
N GLU A 44 -16.34 -22.25 -29.45
CA GLU A 44 -15.50 -21.64 -30.49
C GLU A 44 -15.38 -20.10 -30.36
N GLU A 45 -16.02 -19.50 -29.35
CA GLU A 45 -16.02 -18.06 -29.12
C GLU A 45 -15.03 -17.66 -28.01
N LEU A 46 -14.12 -16.73 -28.32
CA LEU A 46 -13.25 -16.09 -27.35
C LEU A 46 -13.92 -14.83 -26.79
N ASN A 47 -14.19 -14.82 -25.49
CA ASN A 47 -14.52 -13.60 -24.78
C ASN A 47 -13.21 -12.90 -24.37
N GLY A 48 -12.88 -11.80 -25.06
CA GLY A 48 -11.60 -11.12 -24.90
C GLY A 48 -11.41 -10.35 -23.59
N ALA A 49 -12.48 -10.13 -22.82
CA ALA A 49 -12.51 -9.44 -21.52
C ALA A 49 -11.35 -8.43 -21.29
N TYR A 50 -11.25 -7.44 -22.19
CA TYR A 50 -10.19 -6.42 -22.18
C TYR A 50 -10.22 -5.53 -20.93
N SER A 51 -11.30 -5.57 -20.15
CA SER A 51 -11.44 -4.85 -18.88
C SER A 51 -10.36 -5.23 -17.87
N LEU A 52 -9.96 -6.52 -17.78
CA LEU A 52 -8.87 -6.94 -16.90
C LEU A 52 -7.52 -6.37 -17.34
N VAL A 53 -7.22 -6.45 -18.64
CA VAL A 53 -5.97 -5.92 -19.21
C VAL A 53 -5.87 -4.41 -18.94
N LEU A 54 -6.93 -3.67 -19.27
CA LEU A 54 -7.00 -2.22 -19.03
C LEU A 54 -6.89 -1.86 -17.55
N SER A 55 -7.52 -2.64 -16.66
CA SER A 55 -7.45 -2.43 -15.21
C SER A 55 -6.01 -2.61 -14.68
N ILE A 56 -5.29 -3.63 -15.17
CA ILE A 56 -3.89 -3.86 -14.80
C ILE A 56 -3.00 -2.74 -15.33
N GLU A 57 -3.09 -2.41 -16.63
CA GLU A 57 -2.24 -1.40 -17.27
C GLU A 57 -2.39 -0.02 -16.63
N THR A 58 -3.64 0.37 -16.32
CA THR A 58 -3.93 1.67 -15.70
C THR A 58 -3.37 1.76 -14.29
N ASN A 59 -3.29 0.65 -13.57
CA ASN A 59 -2.99 0.64 -12.15
C ASN A 59 -1.57 0.23 -11.78
N VAL A 60 -0.80 -0.39 -12.68
CA VAL A 60 0.53 -0.95 -12.35
C VAL A 60 1.50 0.11 -11.82
N ASN A 61 1.58 1.27 -12.49
CA ASN A 61 2.46 2.37 -12.07
C ASN A 61 2.00 2.97 -10.75
N ARG A 62 0.69 3.19 -10.62
CA ARG A 62 0.07 3.72 -9.40
C ARG A 62 0.29 2.80 -8.19
N CYS A 63 0.21 1.49 -8.39
CA CYS A 63 0.52 0.50 -7.35
C CYS A 63 1.96 0.61 -6.86
N ARG A 64 2.93 0.70 -7.79
CA ARG A 64 4.35 0.85 -7.45
C ARG A 64 4.59 2.15 -6.69
N GLU A 65 4.09 3.27 -7.20
CA GLU A 65 4.25 4.58 -6.57
C GLU A 65 3.66 4.64 -5.16
N LEU A 66 2.46 4.07 -4.97
CA LEU A 66 1.83 4.01 -3.65
C LEU A 66 2.63 3.15 -2.67
N LEU A 67 3.16 2.01 -3.12
CA LEU A 67 3.97 1.14 -2.27
C LEU A 67 5.29 1.83 -1.87
N ASP A 68 6.02 2.38 -2.84
CA ASP A 68 7.27 3.10 -2.59
C ASP A 68 7.06 4.31 -1.66
N SER A 69 5.97 5.06 -1.87
CA SER A 69 5.56 6.16 -1.00
C SER A 69 5.25 5.67 0.42
N THR A 70 4.56 4.54 0.55
CA THR A 70 4.24 3.93 1.85
C THR A 70 5.50 3.51 2.60
N ILE A 71 6.48 2.93 1.92
CA ILE A 71 7.78 2.56 2.50
C ILE A 71 8.49 3.82 3.04
N LYS A 72 8.55 4.89 2.24
CA LYS A 72 9.15 6.17 2.68
C LYS A 72 8.44 6.77 3.89
N LEU A 73 7.11 6.71 3.93
CA LEU A 73 6.34 7.20 5.08
C LEU A 73 6.59 6.37 6.34
N VAL A 74 6.80 5.05 6.20
CA VAL A 74 7.20 4.17 7.31
C VAL A 74 8.59 4.53 7.82
N ASP A 75 9.55 4.74 6.93
CA ASP A 75 10.90 5.17 7.30
C ASP A 75 10.86 6.51 8.05
N GLU A 76 10.11 7.48 7.53
CA GLU A 76 9.91 8.78 8.18
C GLU A 76 9.23 8.62 9.55
N HIS A 77 8.19 7.79 9.67
CA HIS A 77 7.53 7.51 10.95
C HIS A 77 8.53 6.96 11.98
N ASN A 78 9.38 6.03 11.56
CA ASN A 78 10.33 5.35 12.44
C ASN A 78 11.43 6.29 12.95
N GLN A 79 11.74 7.39 12.25
CA GLN A 79 12.66 8.42 12.75
C GLN A 79 12.13 9.13 14.00
N TYR A 80 10.80 9.31 14.12
CA TYR A 80 10.17 9.98 15.26
C TYR A 80 9.64 9.02 16.33
N ALA A 81 9.50 7.73 16.00
CA ALA A 81 8.83 6.74 16.85
C ALA A 81 9.42 6.65 18.27
N VAL A 82 10.75 6.62 18.40
CA VAL A 82 11.42 6.55 19.72
C VAL A 82 11.10 7.79 20.56
N ALA A 83 11.20 8.99 19.98
CA ALA A 83 10.89 10.24 20.68
C ALA A 83 9.40 10.35 21.05
N ALA A 84 8.52 9.74 20.26
CA ALA A 84 7.09 9.64 20.52
C ALA A 84 6.72 8.53 21.53
N GLY A 85 7.67 7.69 21.96
CA GLY A 85 7.39 6.52 22.80
C GLY A 85 6.59 5.42 22.09
N LEU A 86 6.69 5.36 20.75
CA LEU A 86 6.01 4.39 19.88
C LEU A 86 6.99 3.32 19.39
N GLY A 87 6.46 2.15 19.04
CA GLY A 87 7.22 1.10 18.35
C GLY A 87 7.48 1.46 16.89
N ALA A 88 8.63 1.02 16.36
CA ALA A 88 8.91 1.08 14.94
C ALA A 88 8.00 0.13 14.16
N ILE A 89 7.59 0.53 12.96
CA ILE A 89 6.86 -0.31 12.02
C ILE A 89 7.89 -1.14 11.25
N CYS A 90 7.82 -2.47 11.38
CA CYS A 90 8.69 -3.38 10.63
C CYS A 90 8.09 -3.66 9.24
N ILE A 91 8.88 -3.45 8.19
CA ILE A 91 8.54 -3.89 6.84
C ILE A 91 9.09 -5.30 6.66
N ARG A 92 8.22 -6.24 6.28
CA ARG A 92 8.62 -7.62 5.94
C ARG A 92 8.49 -7.77 4.42
N PRO A 93 9.58 -7.99 3.68
CA PRO A 93 9.47 -8.33 2.26
C PRO A 93 8.80 -9.70 2.13
N GLU A 94 7.79 -9.80 1.27
CA GLU A 94 7.31 -11.12 0.83
C GLU A 94 8.39 -11.75 -0.06
N GLY A 95 8.89 -12.93 0.31
CA GLY A 95 9.82 -13.72 -0.51
C GLY A 95 11.12 -14.19 0.15
N GLU A 96 11.44 -13.77 1.36
CA GLU A 96 12.53 -14.40 2.13
C GLU A 96 11.99 -15.63 2.87
N ALA A 97 11.93 -16.75 2.15
CA ALA A 97 11.86 -18.06 2.77
C ALA A 97 13.17 -18.27 3.56
N PHE A 98 13.06 -18.43 4.88
CA PHE A 98 14.13 -18.97 5.71
C PHE A 98 14.30 -20.47 5.44
#